data_AF-A0A9U8E074-F1
#
_entry.id   AF-A0A9U8E074-F1
#
_cell.length_a   1.000
_cell.length_b   1.000
_cell.length_c   1.000
_cell.angle_alpha   90.00
_cell.angle_beta   90.00
_cell.angle_gamma   90.00
#
_symmetry.space_group_name_H-M   'P 1'
#
loop_
_entity.id
_entity.type
_entity.pdbx_description
1 polymer ?
#
loop_
_entity_poly.entity_id
_entity_poly.type
_entity_poly.pdbx_seq_one_letter_code
_entity_poly.pdbx_strand_id
1 'polypeptide(L)'
;MLLRLFLQSLILVAIIGSIHCLPGWHRRSTELMYGHYGPGSHCEVNGDLIAHSHTFVDPTMSKCLQYQCIFGTSFIISEACEDGSHQCHAVGDEWEEKCVTYTCTKTTIDGYNYFQPIVRNAKCQGAEGSCHEPGDLFSYRLHGRLLHNCKCNITDNSILYRCI
;
A
#
# COMPACT_ATOMS: atom_id res chain seq x y z
N MET A 1 30.68 75.29 -28.51
CA MET A 1 31.02 76.38 -27.58
C MET A 1 30.75 75.86 -26.16
N LEU A 2 31.83 75.62 -25.40
CA LEU A 2 31.94 75.48 -23.93
C LEU A 2 30.95 74.52 -23.23
N LEU A 3 31.31 73.32 -22.74
CA LEU A 3 32.37 72.92 -21.80
C LEU A 3 32.30 73.62 -20.41
N ARG A 4 31.87 72.87 -19.39
CA ARG A 4 32.31 72.83 -17.97
C ARG A 4 31.34 71.89 -17.19
N LEU A 5 31.66 70.65 -16.82
CA LEU A 5 32.59 70.14 -15.77
C LEU A 5 32.30 70.70 -14.36
N PHE A 6 32.00 69.79 -13.42
CA PHE A 6 32.66 69.51 -12.12
C PHE A 6 31.67 68.75 -11.19
N LEU A 7 31.88 67.47 -10.83
CA LEU A 7 32.70 66.93 -9.70
C LEU A 7 32.28 67.55 -8.35
N GLN A 8 32.00 66.88 -7.22
CA GLN A 8 32.63 65.77 -6.47
C GLN A 8 31.71 65.56 -5.21
N SER A 9 31.31 64.35 -4.77
CA SER A 9 31.99 63.37 -3.88
C SER A 9 31.57 63.39 -2.39
N LEU A 10 31.65 62.18 -1.78
CA LEU A 10 31.65 61.78 -0.35
C LEU A 10 30.27 61.63 0.33
N ILE A 11 29.75 60.45 0.69
CA ILE A 11 30.22 59.29 1.53
C ILE A 11 30.37 59.61 3.03
N LEU A 12 29.84 58.67 3.86
CA LEU A 12 29.95 58.43 5.32
C LEU A 12 28.79 58.98 6.17
N VAL A 13 28.24 58.32 7.20
CA VAL A 13 28.42 56.97 7.78
C VAL A 13 27.20 56.68 8.69
N ALA A 14 26.92 55.39 8.90
CA ALA A 14 25.91 54.85 9.79
C ALA A 14 26.25 55.01 11.29
N ILE A 15 25.27 55.32 12.16
CA ILE A 15 25.27 54.90 13.58
C ILE A 15 23.82 54.69 14.10
N ILE A 16 23.48 53.41 14.28
CA ILE A 16 22.89 52.75 15.48
C ILE A 16 22.01 53.60 16.42
N GLY A 17 20.74 53.19 16.60
CA GLY A 17 19.85 53.67 17.66
C GLY A 17 18.87 52.58 18.10
N SER A 18 18.91 52.23 19.38
CA SER A 18 18.49 50.97 19.97
C SER A 18 16.97 50.74 20.14
N ILE A 19 16.65 49.44 20.10
CA ILE A 19 15.48 48.74 20.66
C ILE A 19 15.14 49.24 22.07
N HIS A 20 13.88 49.60 22.33
CA HIS A 20 13.22 49.40 23.64
C HIS A 20 11.70 49.19 23.46
N CYS A 21 11.21 48.15 24.14
CA CYS A 21 9.87 47.53 24.11
C CYS A 21 8.69 48.43 24.51
N LEU A 22 7.46 48.02 24.17
CA LEU A 22 6.38 47.66 25.13
C LEU A 22 5.12 47.12 24.40
N PRO A 23 4.23 46.36 25.10
CA PRO A 23 3.38 45.33 24.52
C PRO A 23 1.99 45.83 24.15
N GLY A 24 1.52 45.46 22.96
CA GLY A 24 0.16 45.70 22.51
C GLY A 24 -0.44 44.42 21.96
N TRP A 25 -1.30 43.79 22.74
CA TRP A 25 -2.19 42.73 22.31
C TRP A 25 -2.90 43.11 21.01
N HIS A 26 -2.63 42.38 19.93
CA HIS A 26 -3.67 42.12 18.94
C HIS A 26 -3.64 40.65 18.54
N ARG A 27 -4.74 40.00 18.92
CA ARG A 27 -5.18 38.69 18.48
C ARG A 27 -5.08 38.54 16.96
N ARG A 28 -4.57 37.37 16.57
CA ARG A 28 -5.24 36.38 15.72
C ARG A 28 -5.34 36.75 14.23
N SER A 29 -4.45 36.16 13.45
CA SER A 29 -4.83 35.32 12.29
C SER A 29 -3.58 34.61 11.79
N THR A 30 -3.20 33.51 12.45
CA THR A 30 -2.61 32.40 11.70
C THR A 30 -3.66 32.01 10.67
N GLU A 31 -3.37 32.25 9.40
CA GLU A 31 -4.17 31.81 8.28
C GLU A 31 -4.41 30.30 8.43
N LEU A 32 -5.61 30.01 8.92
CA LEU A 32 -6.28 28.75 8.78
C LEU A 32 -6.40 28.53 7.27
N MET A 33 -5.52 27.68 6.73
CA MET A 33 -5.79 26.93 5.49
C MET A 33 -6.98 25.99 5.76
N TYR A 34 -8.15 26.55 6.02
CA TYR A 34 -9.42 25.84 5.99
C TYR A 34 -10.01 26.11 4.62
N GLY A 35 -9.66 25.22 3.69
CA GLY A 35 -10.49 25.04 2.51
C GLY A 35 -11.92 24.80 2.97
N HIS A 36 -12.84 25.65 2.50
CA HIS A 36 -14.28 25.47 2.63
C HIS A 36 -14.69 24.21 1.86
N TYR A 37 -14.44 23.07 2.46
CA TYR A 37 -14.94 21.80 2.00
C TYR A 37 -16.37 21.65 2.52
N GLY A 38 -17.35 21.76 1.62
CA GLY A 38 -18.76 21.60 1.94
C GLY A 38 -19.08 20.24 2.59
N PRO A 39 -20.30 20.07 3.14
CA PRO A 39 -20.76 18.79 3.67
C PRO A 39 -20.63 17.72 2.58
N GLY A 40 -19.91 16.63 2.87
CA GLY A 40 -19.61 15.57 1.90
C GLY A 40 -18.21 15.61 1.26
N SER A 41 -17.24 16.24 1.90
CA SER A 41 -15.85 16.28 1.40
C SER A 41 -14.93 15.20 1.96
N HIS A 42 -15.35 14.51 3.01
CA HIS A 42 -14.57 13.51 3.70
C HIS A 42 -15.26 12.15 3.66
N CYS A 43 -14.47 11.11 3.60
CA CYS A 43 -14.92 9.73 3.71
C CYS A 43 -14.79 9.31 5.18
N GLU A 44 -15.83 8.71 5.74
CA GLU A 44 -15.77 8.10 7.07
C GLU A 44 -15.39 6.62 6.90
N VAL A 45 -14.22 6.22 7.41
CA VAL A 45 -13.69 4.87 7.26
C VAL A 45 -13.22 4.41 8.64
N ASN A 46 -13.84 3.37 9.19
CA ASN A 46 -13.52 2.84 10.53
C ASN A 46 -13.53 3.90 11.65
N GLY A 47 -14.35 4.95 11.52
CA GLY A 47 -14.43 6.07 12.47
C GLY A 47 -13.43 7.21 12.22
N ASP A 48 -12.53 7.05 11.26
CA ASP A 48 -11.60 8.09 10.82
C ASP A 48 -12.19 8.92 9.67
N LEU A 49 -11.90 10.23 9.66
CA LEU A 49 -12.30 11.14 8.60
C LEU A 49 -11.14 11.35 7.61
N ILE A 50 -11.28 10.75 6.43
CA ILE A 50 -10.31 10.88 5.34
C ILE A 50 -10.70 12.05 4.45
N ALA A 51 -9.86 13.07 4.36
CA ALA A 51 -10.14 14.25 3.55
C ALA A 51 -10.11 13.95 2.04
N HIS A 52 -10.86 14.74 1.26
CA HIS A 52 -10.88 14.68 -0.20
C HIS A 52 -9.49 14.59 -0.83
N SER A 53 -9.39 13.79 -1.89
CA SER A 53 -8.20 13.48 -2.68
C SER A 53 -7.10 12.71 -1.95
N HIS A 54 -7.23 12.44 -0.64
CA HIS A 54 -6.28 11.58 0.05
C HIS A 54 -6.48 10.10 -0.29
N THR A 55 -5.36 9.41 -0.32
CA THR A 55 -5.29 7.96 -0.45
C THR A 55 -5.16 7.30 0.91
N PHE A 56 -5.72 6.12 1.05
CA PHE A 56 -5.69 5.34 2.28
C PHE A 56 -5.77 3.85 1.98
N VAL A 57 -5.49 3.05 3.01
CA VAL A 57 -5.66 1.59 3.02
C VAL A 57 -6.63 1.27 4.14
N ASP A 58 -7.53 0.32 3.89
CA ASP A 58 -8.43 -0.22 4.91
C ASP A 58 -8.01 -1.65 5.27
N PRO A 59 -7.29 -1.85 6.38
CA PRO A 59 -6.82 -3.17 6.80
C PRO A 59 -7.96 -4.15 7.14
N THR A 60 -9.18 -3.65 7.38
CA THR A 60 -10.34 -4.53 7.64
C THR A 60 -10.82 -5.24 6.38
N MET A 61 -10.58 -4.64 5.22
CA MET A 61 -10.91 -5.20 3.91
C MET A 61 -9.72 -5.95 3.31
N SER A 62 -8.59 -5.25 3.16
CA SER A 62 -7.30 -5.82 2.80
C SER A 62 -6.27 -4.70 2.81
N LYS A 63 -5.06 -5.01 3.30
CA LYS A 63 -3.97 -4.03 3.23
C LYS A 63 -3.39 -3.83 1.83
N CYS A 64 -3.77 -4.69 0.88
CA CYS A 64 -3.28 -4.64 -0.49
C CYS A 64 -4.15 -3.77 -1.40
N LEU A 65 -5.32 -3.34 -0.93
CA LEU A 65 -6.19 -2.42 -1.65
C LEU A 65 -5.89 -0.98 -1.24
N GLN A 66 -5.67 -0.12 -2.24
CA GLN A 66 -5.59 1.32 -2.00
C GLN A 66 -6.84 2.01 -2.51
N TYR A 67 -7.30 2.95 -1.70
CA TYR A 67 -8.50 3.73 -1.96
C TYR A 67 -8.14 5.21 -2.05
N GLN A 68 -8.95 5.97 -2.75
CA GLN A 68 -8.93 7.42 -2.75
C GLN A 68 -10.29 7.96 -2.36
N CYS A 69 -10.33 8.92 -1.44
CA CYS A 69 -11.55 9.61 -1.08
C CYS A 69 -11.85 10.75 -2.07
N ILE A 70 -12.94 10.68 -2.81
CA ILE A 70 -13.36 11.71 -3.76
C ILE A 70 -14.77 12.17 -3.38
N PHE A 71 -14.89 13.41 -2.91
CA PHE A 71 -16.15 14.03 -2.47
C PHE A 71 -17.02 13.10 -1.61
N GLY A 72 -16.42 12.57 -0.54
CA GLY A 72 -17.11 11.72 0.43
C GLY A 72 -17.39 10.28 -0.03
N THR A 73 -16.95 9.91 -1.22
CA THR A 73 -17.03 8.53 -1.74
C THR A 73 -15.65 7.93 -1.89
N SER A 74 -15.46 6.68 -1.48
CA SER A 74 -14.20 5.96 -1.65
C SER A 74 -14.17 5.20 -2.99
N PHE A 75 -13.05 5.30 -3.70
CA PHE A 75 -12.80 4.58 -4.95
C PHE A 75 -11.53 3.76 -4.83
N ILE A 76 -11.53 2.51 -5.30
CA ILE A 76 -10.31 1.71 -5.39
C ILE A 76 -9.44 2.29 -6.50
N ILE A 77 -8.18 2.58 -6.18
CA ILE A 77 -7.17 3.07 -7.12
C ILE A 77 -6.03 2.07 -7.35
N SER A 78 -5.93 1.06 -6.48
CA SER A 78 -5.02 -0.08 -6.66
C SER A 78 -5.71 -1.37 -6.26
N GLU A 79 -5.73 -2.31 -7.20
CA GLU A 79 -6.34 -3.64 -7.06
C GLU A 79 -5.24 -4.69 -6.90
N ALA A 80 -5.26 -5.44 -5.80
CA ALA A 80 -4.28 -6.48 -5.52
C ALA A 80 -4.86 -7.54 -4.57
N CYS A 81 -4.26 -8.72 -4.60
CA CYS A 81 -4.53 -9.82 -3.69
C CYS A 81 -3.43 -9.90 -2.64
N GLU A 82 -3.79 -10.38 -1.46
CA GLU A 82 -2.86 -10.70 -0.38
C GLU A 82 -2.51 -12.19 -0.40
N ASP A 83 -1.23 -12.54 -0.35
CA ASP A 83 -0.79 -13.93 -0.23
C ASP A 83 -0.71 -14.41 1.24
N GLY A 84 -0.39 -15.71 1.44
CA GLY A 84 -0.26 -16.29 2.78
C GLY A 84 0.91 -15.74 3.59
N SER A 85 1.86 -15.06 2.93
CA SER A 85 2.99 -14.36 3.54
C SER A 85 2.76 -12.85 3.62
N HIS A 86 1.50 -12.40 3.51
CA HIS A 86 1.11 -11.02 3.70
C HIS A 86 1.67 -10.05 2.63
N GLN A 87 2.14 -10.54 1.48
CA GLN A 87 2.59 -9.71 0.35
C GLN A 87 1.44 -9.42 -0.61
N CYS A 88 1.58 -8.32 -1.35
CA CYS A 88 0.56 -7.85 -2.29
C CYS A 88 0.97 -8.14 -3.73
N HIS A 89 0.08 -8.82 -4.46
CA HIS A 89 0.24 -9.18 -5.87
C HIS A 89 -0.85 -8.48 -6.67
N ALA A 90 -0.49 -7.77 -7.74
CA ALA A 90 -1.47 -7.04 -8.55
C ALA A 90 -2.44 -8.01 -9.23
N VAL A 91 -3.64 -7.53 -9.59
CA VAL A 91 -4.59 -8.36 -10.36
C VAL A 91 -3.95 -8.82 -11.67
N GLY A 92 -3.99 -10.14 -11.89
CA GLY A 92 -3.35 -10.80 -13.03
C GLY A 92 -1.94 -11.33 -12.74
N ASP A 93 -1.29 -10.91 -11.65
CA ASP A 93 0.01 -11.43 -11.27
C ASP A 93 -0.09 -12.92 -10.91
N GLU A 94 0.97 -13.65 -11.24
CA GLU A 94 1.16 -15.05 -10.90
C GLU A 94 2.37 -15.23 -10.00
N TRP A 95 2.23 -16.08 -8.99
CA TRP A 95 3.32 -16.43 -8.09
C TRP A 95 3.21 -17.88 -7.65
N GLU A 96 4.33 -18.43 -7.19
CA GLU A 96 4.40 -19.77 -6.64
C GLU A 96 4.66 -19.71 -5.13
N GLU A 97 3.82 -20.37 -4.36
CA GLU A 97 4.05 -20.61 -2.93
C GLU A 97 3.88 -22.09 -2.63
N LYS A 98 4.90 -22.72 -2.02
CA LYS A 98 4.88 -24.13 -1.60
C LYS A 98 4.44 -25.07 -2.73
N CYS A 99 5.02 -24.90 -3.92
CA CYS A 99 4.70 -25.68 -5.13
C CYS A 99 3.25 -25.50 -5.65
N VAL A 100 2.57 -24.44 -5.24
CA VAL A 100 1.26 -24.07 -5.76
C VAL A 100 1.37 -22.74 -6.47
N THR A 101 0.97 -22.72 -7.74
CA THR A 101 0.89 -21.50 -8.55
C THR A 101 -0.47 -20.86 -8.35
N TYR A 102 -0.45 -19.60 -7.93
CA TYR A 102 -1.63 -18.77 -7.76
C TYR A 102 -1.67 -17.69 -8.83
N THR A 103 -2.88 -17.26 -9.18
CA THR A 103 -3.10 -15.99 -9.89
C THR A 103 -3.99 -15.10 -9.05
N CYS A 104 -3.64 -13.82 -8.93
CA CYS A 104 -4.54 -12.85 -8.32
C CYS A 104 -5.69 -12.53 -9.28
N THR A 105 -6.93 -12.74 -8.84
CA THR A 105 -8.11 -12.51 -9.68
C THR A 105 -9.10 -11.58 -9.04
N LYS A 106 -9.81 -10.85 -9.91
CA LYS A 106 -10.95 -10.00 -9.58
C LYS A 106 -12.23 -10.70 -9.99
N THR A 107 -13.14 -10.90 -9.05
CA THR A 107 -14.49 -11.44 -9.30
C THR A 107 -15.54 -10.42 -8.87
N THR A 108 -16.54 -10.16 -9.70
CA THR A 108 -17.64 -9.26 -9.36
C THR A 108 -18.88 -10.06 -9.00
N ILE A 109 -19.39 -9.91 -7.78
CA ILE A 109 -20.60 -10.58 -7.28
C ILE A 109 -21.53 -9.49 -6.73
N ASP A 110 -22.77 -9.44 -7.22
CA ASP A 110 -23.78 -8.44 -6.82
C ASP A 110 -23.30 -6.97 -6.90
N GLY A 111 -22.42 -6.68 -7.86
CA GLY A 111 -21.83 -5.35 -8.05
C GLY A 111 -20.62 -5.04 -7.15
N TYR A 112 -20.23 -5.97 -6.28
CA TYR A 112 -19.05 -5.86 -5.43
C TYR A 112 -17.86 -6.61 -6.04
N ASN A 113 -16.68 -5.99 -6.01
CA ASN A 113 -15.44 -6.59 -6.49
C ASN A 113 -14.73 -7.31 -5.34
N TYR A 114 -14.38 -8.57 -5.57
CA TYR A 114 -13.62 -9.42 -4.67
C TYR A 114 -12.26 -9.74 -5.31
N PHE A 115 -11.20 -9.56 -4.55
CA PHE A 115 -9.83 -9.81 -4.99
C PHE A 115 -9.27 -10.97 -4.19
N GLN A 116 -8.94 -12.07 -4.87
CA GLN A 116 -8.44 -13.26 -4.20
C GLN A 116 -7.45 -14.04 -5.07
N PRO A 117 -6.45 -14.68 -4.44
CA PRO A 117 -5.62 -15.65 -5.13
C PRO A 117 -6.46 -16.89 -5.46
N ILE A 118 -6.39 -17.34 -6.71
CA ILE A 118 -6.94 -18.63 -7.11
C ILE A 118 -5.82 -19.58 -7.52
N VAL A 119 -5.98 -20.85 -7.21
CA VAL A 119 -5.03 -21.89 -7.60
C VAL A 119 -5.14 -22.13 -9.10
N ARG A 120 -4.02 -22.02 -9.83
CA ARG A 120 -3.91 -22.39 -11.25
C ARG A 120 -3.35 -23.78 -11.44
N ASN A 121 -2.29 -24.07 -10.69
CA ASN A 121 -1.64 -25.36 -10.71
C ASN A 121 -1.18 -25.67 -9.28
N ALA A 122 -1.30 -26.92 -8.90
CA ALA A 122 -0.80 -27.36 -7.61
C ALA A 122 0.06 -28.60 -7.83
N LYS A 123 1.22 -28.59 -7.21
CA LYS A 123 2.16 -29.70 -7.13
C LYS A 123 2.45 -30.00 -5.68
N CYS A 124 3.16 -31.10 -5.46
CA CYS A 124 3.44 -31.58 -4.12
C CYS A 124 4.83 -31.24 -3.69
N GLN A 125 4.95 -30.74 -2.46
CA GLN A 125 6.22 -30.35 -1.90
C GLN A 125 6.91 -31.55 -1.26
N GLY A 126 8.12 -31.85 -1.71
CA GLY A 126 9.00 -32.87 -1.17
C GLY A 126 9.78 -32.39 0.07
N ALA A 127 10.58 -33.29 0.62
CA ALA A 127 11.34 -33.11 1.86
C ALA A 127 12.32 -31.93 1.87
N GLU A 128 12.80 -31.51 0.69
CA GLU A 128 13.77 -30.43 0.52
C GLU A 128 13.17 -29.23 -0.24
N GLY A 129 11.84 -29.17 -0.33
CA GLY A 129 11.13 -28.12 -1.07
C GLY A 129 11.03 -28.36 -2.58
N SER A 130 11.45 -29.52 -3.08
CA SER A 130 11.26 -29.91 -4.49
C SER A 130 9.78 -30.11 -4.81
N CYS A 131 9.37 -29.77 -6.02
CA CYS A 131 7.97 -29.89 -6.47
C CYS A 131 7.79 -31.13 -7.35
N HIS A 132 6.79 -31.96 -7.04
CA HIS A 132 6.50 -33.23 -7.69
C HIS A 132 5.07 -33.28 -8.21
N GLU A 133 4.83 -34.03 -9.28
CA GLU A 133 3.48 -34.17 -9.81
C GLU A 133 2.63 -35.07 -8.88
N PRO A 134 1.29 -34.87 -8.85
CA PRO A 134 0.40 -35.76 -8.13
C PRO A 134 0.58 -37.21 -8.55
N GLY A 135 0.82 -38.10 -7.57
CA GLY A 135 1.06 -39.53 -7.81
C GLY A 135 2.53 -39.95 -7.88
N ASP A 136 3.48 -39.02 -8.06
CA ASP A 136 4.91 -39.32 -8.04
C ASP A 136 5.36 -39.86 -6.67
N LEU A 137 6.40 -40.69 -6.68
CA LEU A 137 7.05 -41.18 -5.47
C LEU A 137 8.29 -40.34 -5.15
N PHE A 138 8.29 -39.71 -3.98
CA PHE A 138 9.38 -38.86 -3.51
C PHE A 138 9.56 -38.98 -1.99
N SER A 139 10.61 -38.36 -1.46
CA SER A 139 10.82 -38.29 -0.01
C SER A 139 10.09 -37.07 0.57
N TYR A 140 9.41 -37.23 1.71
CA TYR A 140 8.63 -36.18 2.38
C TYR A 140 8.99 -36.10 3.86
N ARG A 141 8.96 -34.89 4.44
CA ARG A 141 9.20 -34.68 5.88
C ARG A 141 7.88 -34.52 6.62
N LEU A 142 7.57 -35.48 7.49
CA LEU A 142 6.41 -35.41 8.38
C LEU A 142 6.89 -35.33 9.83
N HIS A 143 6.58 -34.23 10.51
CA HIS A 143 7.01 -33.96 11.89
C HIS A 143 8.54 -34.15 12.10
N GLY A 144 9.35 -33.68 11.15
CA GLY A 144 10.81 -33.77 11.18
C GLY A 144 11.40 -35.11 10.73
N ARG A 145 10.59 -36.17 10.64
CA ARG A 145 11.03 -37.48 10.14
C ARG A 145 11.01 -37.50 8.61
N LEU A 146 12.12 -37.90 8.01
CA LEU A 146 12.19 -38.18 6.58
C LEU A 146 11.52 -39.53 6.30
N LEU A 147 10.50 -39.51 5.45
CA LEU A 147 9.80 -40.68 4.93
C LEU A 147 10.12 -40.81 3.44
N HIS A 148 10.35 -42.04 2.99
CA HIS A 148 10.59 -42.35 1.59
C HIS A 148 9.33 -42.93 0.95
N ASN A 149 9.30 -43.01 -0.39
CA ASN A 149 8.18 -43.59 -1.15
C ASN A 149 6.82 -42.96 -0.79
N CYS A 150 6.82 -41.65 -0.59
CA CYS A 150 5.60 -40.88 -0.38
C CYS A 150 5.06 -40.42 -1.72
N LYS A 151 3.74 -40.46 -1.86
CA LYS A 151 3.01 -39.82 -2.93
C LYS A 151 1.98 -38.88 -2.35
N CYS A 152 1.56 -37.92 -3.15
CA CYS A 152 0.49 -37.00 -2.80
C CYS A 152 -0.70 -37.15 -3.76
N ASN A 153 -1.86 -36.68 -3.31
CA ASN A 153 -3.01 -36.44 -4.15
C ASN A 153 -3.57 -35.05 -3.85
N ILE A 154 -4.06 -34.38 -4.89
CA ILE A 154 -4.61 -33.03 -4.79
C ILE A 154 -6.11 -33.12 -4.93
N THR A 155 -6.81 -32.56 -3.96
CA THR A 155 -8.26 -32.40 -3.92
C THR A 155 -8.59 -30.91 -3.96
N ASP A 156 -9.84 -30.56 -4.21
CA ASP A 156 -10.29 -29.16 -4.34
C ASP A 156 -9.85 -28.26 -3.17
N ASN A 157 -9.73 -28.83 -1.96
CA ASN A 157 -9.39 -28.07 -0.75
C ASN A 157 -8.09 -28.51 -0.06
N SER A 158 -7.38 -29.54 -0.52
CA SER A 158 -6.20 -30.04 0.22
C SER A 158 -5.26 -30.92 -0.59
N ILE A 159 -3.98 -30.93 -0.18
CA ILE A 159 -2.96 -31.87 -0.63
C ILE A 159 -2.78 -32.96 0.43
N LEU A 160 -3.04 -34.21 0.06
CA LEU A 160 -3.00 -35.37 0.95
C LEU A 160 -1.78 -36.24 0.64
N TYR A 161 -0.91 -36.44 1.64
CA TYR A 161 0.29 -37.28 1.51
C TYR A 161 0.04 -38.70 2.05
N ARG A 162 0.58 -39.71 1.35
CA ARG A 162 0.59 -41.12 1.76
C ARG A 162 1.95 -41.74 1.45
N CYS A 163 2.58 -42.31 2.47
CA CYS A 163 3.85 -43.03 2.36
C CYS A 163 3.63 -44.52 2.57
N ILE A 164 4.45 -45.35 1.93
CA ILE A 164 4.38 -46.82 1.95
C ILE A 164 5.67 -47.38 2.51
#